data_AF-A0A0D0QS49-F1
#
_entry.id   AF-A0A0D0QS49-F1
#
_cell.length_a   1.000
_cell.length_b   1.000
_cell.length_c   1.000
_cell.angle_alpha   90.00
_cell.angle_beta   90.00
_cell.angle_gamma   90.00
#
_symmetry.space_group_name_H-M   'P 1'
#
loop_
_entity.id
_entity.type
_entity.pdbx_description
1 polymer ?
#
loop_
_entity_poly.entity_id
_entity_poly.type
_entity_poly.pdbx_seq_one_letter_code
_entity_poly.pdbx_strand_id
1 'polypeptide(L)'
;MYEEFTKYIEVLESRTEFGKADISKDSLFPNITYDEDIHDFLGELHQLPERNGELFKCYEYVEEYQAKVGVKDIREYDAEMLDAFTIFNFMTMVDAEERFYDGLILGCLNNGIFLKWIKRLKEIDKLSKQA
;
A
#
# COMPACT_ATOMS: atom_id res chain seq x y z
N MET A 1 -11.74 2.57 12.98
CA MET A 1 -10.79 1.49 13.30
C MET A 1 -9.58 1.59 12.40
N TYR A 2 -9.62 2.32 11.29
CA TYR A 2 -8.50 2.51 10.35
C TYR A 2 -8.28 3.99 9.99
N GLU A 3 -8.42 4.89 10.96
CA GLU A 3 -8.34 6.35 10.75
C GLU A 3 -6.93 6.80 10.36
N GLU A 4 -5.91 6.05 10.77
CA GLU A 4 -4.50 6.28 10.45
C GLU A 4 -4.23 6.26 8.94
N PHE A 5 -4.97 5.48 8.16
CA PHE A 5 -4.84 5.47 6.70
C PHE A 5 -5.99 6.21 6.02
N THR A 6 -7.22 6.07 6.51
CA THR A 6 -8.40 6.65 5.83
C THR A 6 -8.44 8.18 5.85
N LYS A 7 -7.65 8.83 6.73
CA LYS A 7 -7.42 10.28 6.72
C LYS A 7 -6.74 10.78 5.43
N TYR A 8 -5.99 9.93 4.72
CA TYR A 8 -5.27 10.32 3.50
C TYR A 8 -6.11 10.18 2.22
N ILE A 9 -7.35 9.70 2.30
CA ILE A 9 -8.18 9.49 1.10
C ILE A 9 -8.34 10.79 0.31
N GLU A 10 -8.65 11.90 0.97
CA GLU A 10 -8.87 13.18 0.27
C GLU A 10 -7.60 13.64 -0.47
N VAL A 11 -6.43 13.51 0.16
CA VAL A 11 -5.13 13.81 -0.48
C VAL A 11 -4.90 12.92 -1.70
N LEU A 12 -5.14 11.62 -1.56
CA LEU A 12 -4.95 10.63 -2.62
C LEU A 12 -6.00 10.74 -3.75
N GLU A 13 -7.17 11.33 -3.51
CA GLU A 13 -8.18 11.61 -4.54
C GLU A 13 -7.93 12.92 -5.27
N SER A 14 -7.28 13.88 -4.62
CA SER A 14 -7.13 15.25 -5.15
C SER A 14 -6.19 15.37 -6.34
N ARG A 15 -5.34 14.36 -6.59
CA ARG A 15 -4.31 14.37 -7.63
C ARG A 15 -3.95 12.96 -8.08
N THR A 16 -3.18 12.88 -9.18
CA THR A 16 -2.73 11.62 -9.80
C THR A 16 -1.22 11.45 -9.80
N GLU A 17 -0.48 12.46 -9.35
CA GLU A 17 0.98 12.44 -9.22
C GLU A 17 1.34 12.74 -7.76
N PHE A 18 2.24 11.95 -7.19
CA PHE A 18 2.56 11.96 -5.76
C PHE A 18 4.06 12.13 -5.47
N GLY A 19 4.82 12.41 -6.52
CA GLY A 19 6.28 12.46 -6.50
C GLY A 19 6.86 12.27 -7.89
N LYS A 20 8.19 12.28 -7.96
CA LYS A 20 8.94 12.16 -9.21
C LYS A 20 10.10 11.18 -9.04
N ALA A 21 10.31 10.38 -10.07
CA ALA A 21 11.54 9.63 -10.24
C ALA A 21 12.56 10.50 -10.98
N ASP A 22 13.68 10.82 -10.34
CA ASP A 22 14.84 11.41 -11.02
C ASP A 22 15.65 10.28 -11.66
N ILE A 23 15.40 10.07 -12.94
CA ILE A 23 16.12 9.14 -13.80
C ILE A 23 17.26 9.93 -14.46
N SER A 24 18.23 10.37 -13.65
CA SER A 24 19.44 10.95 -14.22
C SER A 24 20.19 9.89 -15.04
N LYS A 25 20.80 10.31 -16.15
CA LYS A 25 21.36 9.42 -17.17
C LYS A 25 22.50 8.51 -16.66
N ASP A 26 23.07 8.86 -15.51
CA ASP A 26 24.19 8.17 -14.86
C ASP A 26 23.77 7.38 -13.61
N SER A 27 22.48 7.44 -13.21
CA SER A 27 22.00 6.72 -12.03
C SER A 27 21.57 5.30 -12.41
N LEU A 28 22.16 4.30 -11.75
CA LEU A 28 21.74 2.90 -11.87
C LEU A 28 20.37 2.65 -11.23
N PHE A 29 19.94 3.53 -10.33
CA PHE A 29 18.67 3.45 -9.59
C PHE A 29 17.99 4.84 -9.58
N PRO A 30 16.71 4.97 -9.93
CA PRO A 30 16.04 6.27 -9.90
C PRO A 30 15.90 6.78 -8.47
N ASN A 31 16.27 8.04 -8.24
CA ASN A 31 16.01 8.69 -6.96
C ASN A 31 14.54 9.11 -6.91
N ILE A 32 13.77 8.53 -6.00
CA ILE A 32 12.36 8.86 -5.83
C ILE A 32 12.22 10.00 -4.83
N THR A 33 11.59 11.09 -5.25
CA THR A 33 11.18 12.19 -4.36
C THR A 33 9.67 12.20 -4.25
N TYR A 34 9.15 12.09 -3.04
CA TYR A 34 7.72 12.18 -2.75
C TYR A 34 7.32 13.62 -2.41
N ASP A 35 6.07 13.97 -2.66
CA ASP A 35 5.52 15.26 -2.20
C ASP A 35 5.40 15.28 -0.66
N GLU A 36 5.46 16.48 -0.07
CA GLU A 36 5.53 16.66 1.39
C GLU A 36 4.38 15.97 2.14
N ASP A 37 3.17 16.10 1.64
CA ASP A 37 1.95 15.53 2.19
C ASP A 37 1.82 14.01 1.98
N ILE A 38 2.73 13.39 1.23
CA ILE A 38 2.86 11.92 1.12
C ILE A 38 3.82 11.35 2.15
N HIS A 39 4.74 12.15 2.69
CA HIS A 39 5.68 11.66 3.70
C HIS A 39 4.96 11.13 4.95
N ASP A 40 3.87 11.76 5.38
CA ASP A 40 3.09 11.28 6.53
C ASP A 40 2.39 9.94 6.24
N PHE A 41 1.89 9.75 5.01
CA PHE A 41 1.32 8.47 4.58
C PHE A 41 2.37 7.36 4.59
N LEU A 42 3.56 7.65 4.06
CA LEU A 42 4.69 6.71 4.07
C LEU A 42 5.14 6.40 5.50
N GLY A 43 5.13 7.38 6.40
CA GLY A 43 5.42 7.18 7.81
C GLY A 43 4.51 6.14 8.47
N GLU A 44 3.21 6.12 8.13
CA GLU A 44 2.28 5.10 8.62
C GLU A 44 2.51 3.75 7.92
N LEU A 45 2.80 3.75 6.63
CA LEU A 45 3.08 2.55 5.84
C LEU A 45 4.31 1.80 6.39
N HIS A 46 5.41 2.52 6.62
CA HIS A 46 6.67 1.98 7.14
C HIS A 46 6.55 1.41 8.56
N GLN A 47 5.51 1.80 9.31
CA GLN A 47 5.22 1.27 10.64
C GLN A 47 4.39 -0.02 10.61
N LEU A 48 3.80 -0.40 9.48
CA LEU A 48 3.00 -1.63 9.39
C LEU A 48 3.77 -2.91 9.76
N PRO A 49 5.02 -3.13 9.32
CA PRO A 49 5.78 -4.32 9.73
C PRO A 49 5.95 -4.41 11.25
N GLU A 50 6.17 -3.29 11.93
CA GLU A 50 6.30 -3.28 13.41
C GLU A 50 4.97 -3.64 14.10
N ARG A 51 3.84 -3.25 13.49
CA ARG A 51 2.48 -3.49 14.02
C ARG A 51 1.96 -4.90 13.70
N ASN A 52 2.28 -5.45 12.53
CA ASN A 52 1.77 -6.73 12.04
C ASN A 52 2.64 -7.93 12.45
N GLY A 53 3.82 -7.69 13.02
CA GLY A 53 4.80 -8.72 13.36
C GLY A 53 5.83 -8.94 12.27
N GLU A 54 6.77 -9.85 12.51
CA GLU A 54 7.91 -10.12 11.62
C GLU A 54 7.51 -10.19 10.14
N LEU A 55 8.21 -9.42 9.30
CA LEU A 55 7.98 -9.33 7.86
C LEU A 55 7.87 -10.71 7.15
N PHE A 56 8.58 -11.72 7.66
CA PHE A 56 8.51 -13.09 7.17
C PHE A 56 7.08 -13.67 7.21
N LYS A 57 6.30 -13.35 8.24
CA LYS A 57 4.90 -13.81 8.37
C LYS A 57 3.98 -13.18 7.33
N CYS A 58 4.29 -11.96 6.89
CA CYS A 58 3.55 -11.30 5.81
C CYS A 58 3.74 -12.06 4.49
N TYR A 59 4.99 -12.45 4.16
CA TYR A 59 5.27 -13.24 2.97
C TYR A 59 4.57 -14.60 3.02
N GLU A 60 4.69 -15.35 4.12
CA GLU A 60 4.00 -16.63 4.29
C GLU A 60 2.48 -16.49 4.12
N TYR A 61 1.89 -15.44 4.71
CA TYR A 61 0.46 -15.18 4.58
C TYR A 61 0.04 -14.90 3.13
N VAL A 62 0.79 -14.06 2.41
CA VAL A 62 0.47 -13.74 1.00
C VAL A 62 0.59 -14.98 0.13
N GLU A 63 1.62 -15.81 0.32
CA GLU A 63 1.77 -17.07 -0.39
C GLU A 63 0.59 -18.02 -0.13
N GLU A 64 0.20 -18.19 1.14
CA GLU A 64 -0.97 -18.99 1.49
C GLU A 64 -2.27 -18.45 0.90
N TYR A 65 -2.43 -17.12 0.90
CA TYR A 65 -3.59 -16.46 0.33
C TYR A 65 -3.65 -16.72 -1.19
N GLN A 66 -2.56 -16.46 -1.91
CA GLN A 66 -2.43 -16.73 -3.34
C GLN A 66 -2.67 -18.21 -3.69
N ALA A 67 -2.21 -19.15 -2.85
CA ALA A 67 -2.48 -20.57 -3.04
C ALA A 67 -3.98 -20.91 -2.93
N LYS A 68 -4.74 -20.19 -2.10
CA LYS A 68 -6.19 -20.38 -1.90
C LYS A 68 -7.03 -19.72 -3.00
N VAL A 69 -6.65 -18.52 -3.45
CA VAL A 69 -7.49 -17.71 -4.35
C VAL A 69 -6.93 -17.54 -5.77
N GLY A 70 -5.80 -18.18 -6.07
CA GLY A 70 -5.11 -18.14 -7.35
C GLY A 70 -3.97 -17.12 -7.36
N VAL A 71 -2.81 -17.52 -7.89
CA VAL A 71 -1.58 -16.72 -7.91
C VAL A 71 -1.70 -15.61 -8.96
N LYS A 72 -1.56 -14.36 -8.49
CA LYS A 72 -1.41 -13.15 -9.32
C LYS A 72 -0.73 -12.05 -8.51
N ASP A 73 -0.36 -10.97 -9.18
CA ASP A 73 0.16 -9.77 -8.52
C ASP A 73 -0.82 -9.26 -7.45
N ILE A 74 -0.33 -8.94 -6.25
CA ILE A 74 -1.19 -8.49 -5.14
C ILE A 74 -1.98 -7.22 -5.48
N ARG A 75 -1.46 -6.41 -6.42
CA ARG A 75 -2.07 -5.16 -6.91
C ARG A 75 -3.26 -5.42 -7.84
N GLU A 76 -3.42 -6.66 -8.33
CA GLU A 76 -4.49 -7.08 -9.24
C GLU A 76 -5.67 -7.76 -8.53
N TYR A 77 -5.62 -7.94 -7.21
CA TYR A 77 -6.79 -8.40 -6.47
C TYR A 77 -7.87 -7.34 -6.44
N ASP A 78 -9.12 -7.81 -6.54
CA ASP A 78 -10.29 -6.95 -6.37
C ASP A 78 -10.35 -6.50 -4.91
N ALA A 79 -10.15 -5.20 -4.70
CA ALA A 79 -10.11 -4.62 -3.36
C ALA A 79 -11.44 -4.82 -2.60
N GLU A 80 -12.58 -4.90 -3.30
CA GLU A 80 -13.89 -5.10 -2.65
C GLU A 80 -14.00 -6.47 -1.95
N MET A 81 -13.20 -7.44 -2.38
CA MET A 81 -13.17 -8.81 -1.85
C MET A 81 -12.15 -9.00 -0.72
N LEU A 82 -11.32 -7.99 -0.44
CA LEU A 82 -10.30 -8.07 0.60
C LEU A 82 -10.85 -7.66 1.96
N ASP A 83 -10.41 -8.37 3.00
CA ASP A 83 -10.58 -7.95 4.39
C ASP A 83 -9.43 -7.01 4.81
N ALA A 84 -9.57 -6.38 5.98
CA ALA A 84 -8.58 -5.42 6.45
C ALA A 84 -7.21 -6.08 6.72
N PHE A 85 -7.19 -7.33 7.18
CA PHE A 85 -5.95 -8.04 7.45
C PHE A 85 -5.19 -8.34 6.16
N THR A 86 -5.87 -8.78 5.10
CA THR A 86 -5.28 -8.97 3.78
C THR A 86 -4.71 -7.67 3.22
N ILE A 87 -5.48 -6.57 3.34
CA ILE A 87 -5.03 -5.25 2.88
C ILE A 87 -3.75 -4.81 3.57
N PHE A 88 -3.67 -4.96 4.90
CA PHE A 88 -2.47 -4.57 5.63
C PHE A 88 -1.26 -5.43 5.26
N ASN A 89 -1.42 -6.73 5.06
CA ASN A 89 -0.34 -7.58 4.56
C ASN A 89 0.10 -7.17 3.14
N PHE A 90 -0.84 -6.84 2.25
CA PHE A 90 -0.48 -6.37 0.90
C PHE A 90 0.29 -5.04 0.96
N MET A 91 -0.14 -4.10 1.79
CA MET A 91 0.58 -2.83 2.00
C MET A 91 1.98 -3.06 2.59
N THR A 92 2.11 -3.94 3.60
CA THR A 92 3.40 -4.34 4.17
C THR A 92 4.32 -4.98 3.13
N MET A 93 3.79 -5.82 2.23
CA MET A 93 4.59 -6.45 1.19
C MET A 93 5.08 -5.43 0.16
N VAL A 94 4.23 -4.49 -0.28
CA VAL A 94 4.65 -3.39 -1.16
C VAL A 94 5.75 -2.55 -0.52
N ASP A 95 5.61 -2.21 0.76
CA ASP A 95 6.63 -1.46 1.51
C ASP A 95 7.98 -2.19 1.57
N ALA A 96 7.93 -3.50 1.83
CA ALA A 96 9.13 -4.33 1.87
C ALA A 96 9.79 -4.48 0.48
N GLU A 97 8.96 -4.58 -0.57
CA GLU A 97 9.41 -4.75 -1.95
C GLU A 97 9.98 -3.47 -2.58
N GLU A 98 9.66 -2.28 -2.06
CA GLU A 98 10.28 -1.01 -2.49
C GLU A 98 11.80 -1.07 -2.50
N ARG A 99 12.41 -1.83 -1.57
CA ARG A 99 13.86 -2.03 -1.47
C ARG A 99 14.47 -2.76 -2.66
N PHE A 100 13.65 -3.45 -3.45
CA PHE A 100 14.05 -4.25 -4.61
C PHE A 100 13.53 -3.66 -5.93
N TYR A 101 12.54 -2.78 -5.88
CA TYR A 101 11.90 -2.17 -7.04
C TYR A 101 11.79 -0.66 -6.81
N ASP A 102 12.76 0.10 -7.31
CA ASP A 102 12.78 1.55 -7.10
C ASP A 102 11.51 2.21 -7.66
N GLY A 103 10.76 2.88 -6.78
CA GLY A 103 9.53 3.58 -7.14
C GLY A 103 8.31 2.67 -7.26
N LEU A 104 8.32 1.47 -6.69
CA LEU A 104 7.14 0.61 -6.58
C LEU A 104 6.00 1.31 -5.84
N ILE A 105 6.29 1.93 -4.68
CA ILE A 105 5.34 2.70 -3.88
C ILE A 105 4.81 3.88 -4.70
N LEU A 106 5.69 4.65 -5.35
CA LEU A 106 5.27 5.75 -6.23
C LEU A 106 4.37 5.26 -7.37
N GLY A 107 4.71 4.11 -7.97
CA GLY A 107 3.89 3.46 -8.99
C GLY A 107 2.52 3.04 -8.45
N CYS A 108 2.46 2.46 -7.25
CA CYS A 108 1.22 2.09 -6.59
C CYS A 108 0.34 3.31 -6.25
N LEU A 109 0.95 4.41 -5.81
CA LEU A 109 0.26 5.68 -5.55
C LEU A 109 -0.34 6.25 -6.84
N ASN A 110 0.48 6.41 -7.89
CA ASN A 110 0.06 6.98 -9.17
C ASN A 110 -1.01 6.12 -9.87
N ASN A 111 -0.96 4.79 -9.71
CA ASN A 111 -1.98 3.88 -10.25
C ASN A 111 -3.21 3.70 -9.34
N GLY A 112 -3.27 4.42 -8.21
CA GLY A 112 -4.40 4.41 -7.28
C GLY A 112 -4.58 3.09 -6.53
N ILE A 113 -3.56 2.23 -6.46
CA ILE A 113 -3.63 0.94 -5.76
C ILE A 113 -3.85 1.17 -4.26
N PHE A 114 -3.02 2.01 -3.63
CA PHE A 114 -3.20 2.36 -2.22
C PHE A 114 -4.56 3.03 -1.97
N LEU A 115 -5.00 3.92 -2.86
CA LEU A 115 -6.30 4.57 -2.72
C LEU A 115 -7.45 3.55 -2.70
N LYS A 116 -7.43 2.55 -3.58
CA LYS A 116 -8.43 1.47 -3.62
C LYS A 116 -8.46 0.71 -2.29
N TRP A 117 -7.30 0.29 -1.79
CA TRP A 117 -7.20 -0.42 -0.52
C TRP A 117 -7.69 0.42 0.67
N ILE A 118 -7.34 1.69 0.74
CA ILE A 118 -7.73 2.56 1.86
C ILE A 118 -9.23 2.89 1.81
N LYS A 119 -9.81 3.06 0.62
CA LYS A 119 -11.28 3.17 0.46
C LYS A 119 -11.98 1.93 0.98
N ARG A 120 -11.45 0.75 0.67
CA ARG A 120 -11.98 -0.50 1.21
C ARG A 120 -11.90 -0.55 2.73
N LEU A 121 -10.78 -0.15 3.33
CA LEU A 121 -10.68 -0.05 4.80
C LEU A 121 -11.76 0.87 5.37
N LYS A 122 -12.03 2.02 4.74
CA LYS A 122 -13.11 2.94 5.15
C LYS A 122 -14.50 2.30 5.08
N GLU A 123 -14.76 1.44 4.10
CA GLU A 123 -16.02 0.69 4.00
C GLU A 123 -16.15 -0.34 5.12
N ILE A 124 -15.11 -1.13 5.37
CA ILE A 124 -15.07 -2.10 6.48
C ILE A 124 -15.34 -1.38 7.79
N ASP A 125 -14.71 -0.22 8.02
CA ASP A 125 -14.92 0.61 9.20
C ASP A 125 -16.36 1.06 9.40
N LYS A 126 -17.06 1.40 8.32
CA LYS A 126 -18.48 1.78 8.36
C LYS A 126 -19.36 0.58 8.71
N LEU A 127 -19.09 -0.58 8.11
CA LEU A 127 -19.85 -1.80 8.36
C LEU A 127 -19.69 -2.27 9.81
N SER A 128 -18.48 -2.23 10.35
CA SER A 128 -18.21 -2.60 11.76
C SER A 128 -18.84 -1.65 12.78
N LYS A 129 -19.08 -0.38 12.42
CA LYS A 129 -19.77 0.60 13.29
C LYS A 129 -21.31 0.47 13.27
N GLN A 130 -21.87 -0.30 12.32
CA GLN A 130 -23.30 -0.53 12.17
C GLN A 130 -23.76 -1.89 12.71
N ALA A 131 -22.82 -2.78 13.03
CA ALA A 131 -23.03 -4.09 13.65
C ALA A 131 -22.98 -4.01 15.17
#